data_AF-A0A0T6Y6A5-F1
#
_entry.id   AF-A0A0T6Y6A5-F1
#
_cell.length_a   1.000
_cell.length_b   1.000
_cell.length_c   1.000
_cell.angle_alpha   90.00
_cell.angle_beta   90.00
_cell.angle_gamma   90.00
#
_symmetry.space_group_name_H-M   'P 1'
#
loop_
_entity.id
_entity.type
_entity.pdbx_description
1 polymer ?
#
loop_
_entity_poly.entity_id
_entity_poly.type
_entity_poly.pdbx_seq_one_letter_code
_entity_poly.pdbx_strand_id
1 'polypeptide(L)' 'MVIQQDLKDGTLVDVLPDWAPRAGIIHAVFPSRRGLLPSVRALLDFLAARYAELARLDEPRT' A
#
# COMPACT_ATOMS: atom_id res chain seq x y z
N MET A 1 4.88 -7.55 1.73
CA MET A 1 6.01 -6.61 1.61
C MET A 1 7.30 -7.42 1.66
N VAL A 2 8.22 -7.19 0.72
CA VAL A 2 9.37 -8.07 0.42
C VAL A 2 10.28 -8.34 1.62
N ILE A 3 10.43 -7.38 2.55
CA ILE A 3 11.35 -7.47 3.70
C ILE A 3 10.69 -7.93 5.01
N GLN A 4 9.36 -8.06 5.06
CA GLN A 4 8.67 -8.29 6.34
C GLN A 4 8.99 -9.64 6.96
N GLN A 5 9.26 -10.64 6.11
CA GLN A 5 9.59 -11.97 6.59
C GLN A 5 11.00 -11.99 7.18
N ASP A 6 11.96 -11.36 6.50
CA ASP A 6 13.34 -11.26 6.96
C ASP A 6 13.48 -10.46 8.27
N LEU A 7 12.68 -9.40 8.44
CA LEU A 7 12.60 -8.67 9.71
C LEU A 7 12.01 -9.55 10.84
N LYS A 8 11.01 -10.39 10.55
CA LYS A 8 10.42 -11.32 11.53
C LYS A 8 11.38 -12.45 11.89
N ASP A 9 12.11 -12.95 10.91
CA ASP A 9 13.06 -14.06 11.06
C ASP A 9 14.41 -13.60 11.65
N GLY A 10 14.58 -12.28 11.86
CA GLY A 10 15.79 -11.68 12.43
C GLY A 10 17.00 -11.70 11.49
N THR A 11 16.79 -12.02 10.21
CA THR A 11 17.84 -11.96 9.17
C THR A 11 18.07 -10.53 8.70
N LEU A 12 17.10 -9.63 8.93
CA LEU A 12 17.25 -8.18 8.85
C LEU A 12 16.98 -7.54 10.21
N VAL A 13 17.68 -6.43 10.50
CA VAL A 13 17.47 -5.60 11.69
C VAL A 13 17.12 -4.18 11.27
N ASP A 14 16.19 -3.55 11.99
CA ASP A 14 15.90 -2.13 11.83
C ASP A 14 16.95 -1.30 12.57
N VAL A 15 17.70 -0.50 11.81
CA VAL A 15 18.78 0.33 12.33
C VAL A 15 18.33 1.74 12.74
N LEU A 16 17.09 2.12 12.40
CA LEU A 16 16.50 3.42 12.71
C LEU A 16 15.02 3.26 13.12
N PRO A 17 14.75 2.62 14.27
CA PRO A 17 13.38 2.24 14.67
C PRO A 17 12.42 3.41 14.87
N ASP A 18 12.95 4.60 15.16
CA ASP A 18 12.15 5.81 15.38
C ASP A 18 11.92 6.62 14.09
N TRP A 19 12.43 6.12 12.96
CA TRP A 19 12.32 6.80 11.68
C TRP A 19 11.49 5.96 10.70
N ALA A 20 10.39 6.55 10.21
CA ALA A 20 9.61 5.99 9.12
C ALA A 20 9.55 6.98 7.95
N PRO A 21 9.71 6.53 6.70
CA PRO A 21 9.48 7.38 5.56
C PRO A 21 8.00 7.77 5.48
N ARG A 22 7.72 8.97 4.95
CA ARG A 22 6.34 9.38 4.70
C ARG A 22 5.68 8.37 3.77
N ALA A 23 4.49 7.91 4.15
CA ALA A 23 3.69 7.00 3.33
C ALA A 23 3.54 7.53 1.89
N GLY A 24 3.80 6.65 0.92
CA GLY A 24 3.69 6.97 -0.49
C GLY A 24 2.23 7.05 -0.96
N ILE A 25 1.99 7.83 -2.00
CA ILE A 25 0.67 7.91 -2.66
C ILE A 25 0.64 6.94 -3.84
N ILE A 26 -0.39 6.10 -3.90
CA ILE A 26 -0.61 5.20 -5.04
C ILE A 26 -1.59 5.87 -6.00
N HIS A 27 -1.16 6.07 -7.25
CA HIS A 27 -1.99 6.65 -8.30
C HIS A 27 -2.44 5.58 -9.30
N ALA A 28 -3.76 5.45 -9.49
CA ALA A 28 -4.34 4.62 -10.54
C ALA A 28 -4.65 5.49 -11.77
N VAL A 29 -4.02 5.19 -12.91
CA VAL A 29 -4.16 5.96 -14.16
C VAL A 29 -4.93 5.12 -15.19
N PHE A 30 -5.99 5.69 -15.76
CA PHE A 30 -6.80 5.04 -16.80
C PHE A 30 -7.37 6.06 -17.80
N PRO A 31 -7.68 5.65 -19.06
CA PRO A 31 -8.23 6.56 -20.06
C PRO A 31 -9.69 6.94 -19.76
N SER A 32 -10.02 8.25 -19.74
CA SER A 32 -11.39 8.73 -19.49
C SER A 32 -12.32 8.65 -20.72
N ARG A 33 -11.76 8.61 -21.94
CA ARG A 33 -12.46 8.92 -23.20
C ARG A 33 -13.51 7.90 -23.66
N ARG A 34 -13.61 6.72 -23.05
CA ARG A 34 -14.60 5.67 -23.42
C ARG A 34 -15.59 5.33 -22.29
N GLY A 35 -15.61 6.14 -21.23
CA GLY A 35 -16.21 5.73 -19.97
C GLY A 35 -15.37 4.64 -19.29
N LEU A 36 -15.51 4.52 -17.97
CA LEU A 36 -14.81 3.51 -17.20
C LEU A 36 -15.51 2.16 -17.40
N LEU A 37 -14.82 1.18 -18.01
CA LEU A 37 -15.37 -0.17 -18.17
C LEU A 37 -15.75 -0.73 -16.78
N PRO A 38 -16.91 -1.41 -16.65
CA PRO A 38 -17.35 -1.97 -15.36
C PRO A 38 -16.29 -2.86 -14.69
N SER A 39 -15.54 -3.63 -15.46
CA SER A 39 -14.43 -4.47 -14.96
C SER A 39 -13.27 -3.64 -14.37
N VAL A 40 -12.93 -2.51 -15.01
CA VAL A 40 -11.89 -1.60 -14.50
C VAL A 40 -12.38 -0.90 -13.24
N ARG A 41 -13.64 -0.47 -13.19
CA ARG A 41 -14.25 0.08 -11.97
C ARG A 41 -14.18 -0.91 -10.82
N ALA A 42 -14.63 -2.16 -11.04
CA ALA A 42 -14.60 -3.19 -10.01
C ALA A 42 -13.19 -3.45 -9.48
N LEU A 43 -12.17 -3.45 -10.36
CA LEU A 43 -10.78 -3.56 -9.96
C LEU A 43 -10.32 -2.35 -9.12
N LEU A 44 -10.65 -1.13 -9.53
CA LEU A 44 -10.29 0.08 -8.79
C LEU A 44 -10.94 0.11 -7.41
N ASP A 45 -12.21 -0.27 -7.31
CA ASP A 45 -12.93 -0.35 -6.04
C ASP A 45 -12.29 -1.40 -5.10
N PHE A 46 -11.93 -2.58 -5.65
CA PHE A 46 -11.20 -3.61 -4.90
C PHE A 46 -9.85 -3.09 -4.40
N LEU A 47 -9.04 -2.50 -5.28
CA LEU A 47 -7.71 -1.98 -4.92
C LEU A 47 -7.82 -0.87 -3.88
N ALA A 48 -8.76 0.06 -4.03
CA ALA A 48 -9.00 1.14 -3.07
C ALA A 48 -9.33 0.59 -1.68
N ALA A 49 -10.22 -0.42 -1.59
CA ALA A 49 -10.56 -1.05 -0.32
C ALA A 49 -9.35 -1.76 0.33
N ARG A 50 -8.57 -2.52 -0.45
CA ARG A 50 -7.40 -3.24 0.06
C ARG A 50 -6.28 -2.29 0.51
N TYR A 51 -6.02 -1.23 -0.24
CA TYR A 51 -5.01 -0.24 0.15
C TYR A 51 -5.44 0.63 1.34
N ALA A 52 -6.74 0.92 1.49
CA ALA A 52 -7.25 1.58 2.70
C ALA A 52 -7.11 0.70 3.96
N GLU A 53 -7.16 -0.63 3.83
CA GLU A 53 -6.84 -1.55 4.92
C GLU A 53 -5.35 -1.53 5.26
N LEU A 54 -4.47 -1.58 4.26
CA LEU A 54 -3.01 -1.50 4.46
C LEU A 54 -2.59 -0.17 5.10
N ALA A 55 -3.14 0.95 4.62
CA ALA A 55 -2.81 2.27 5.17
C ALA A 55 -3.17 2.42 6.66
N ARG A 56 -4.20 1.71 7.14
CA ARG A 56 -4.55 1.68 8.57
C ARG A 56 -3.55 0.87 9.41
N LEU A 57 -2.94 -0.16 8.82
CA LEU A 57 -1.92 -0.97 9.48
C LEU A 57 -0.56 -0.25 9.55
N ASP A 58 -0.35 0.68 8.62
CA ASP A 58 0.84 1.54 8.54
C ASP A 58 0.70 2.84 9.36
N GLU A 59 -0.36 3.01 10.17
CA GLU A 59 -0.43 4.13 11.11
C GLU A 59 0.79 4.07 12.05
N PRO A 60 1.46 5.21 12.29
CA PRO A 60 2.66 5.25 13.08
C PRO A 60 2.32 4.72 14.48
N ARG A 61 2.91 3.58 14.82
CA ARG A 61 2.97 3.09 16.20
C ARG A 61 3.70 4.17 16.97
N THR A 62 2.92 5.03 17.63
CA THR A 62 3.43 6.11 18.49
C THR A 62 4.31 5.52 19.58
#